data_AF-A0A921F6X6-F1
#
_entry.id   AF-A0A921F6X6-F1
#
_cell.length_a   1.000
_cell.length_b   1.000
_cell.length_c   1.000
_cell.angle_alpha   90.00
_cell.angle_beta   90.00
_cell.angle_gamma   90.00
#
_symmetry.space_group_name_H-M   'P 1'
#
loop_
_entity.id
_entity.type
_entity.pdbx_description
1 polymer ?
#
loop_
_entity_poly.entity_id
_entity_poly.type
_entity_poly.pdbx_seq_one_letter_code
_entity_poly.pdbx_strand_id
1 'polypeptide(L)'
;MKEETVREKNEKAAKKQAQHQEHAEVTVRDGEFAGLTKRNEDFMFHLNKNLDEYNYDLEKKEEVLNDTYRELLDKQKSGVTAAKLYGPVTEYAEKIIKGNNQKKEARSTSNIFWLMALDNGLIMFIMFCLMYALVGFFDHSKNAVNGGWITLLGTSVIAGVGLAFFYVMMDPNKSKESKHKVTRGIIVTLELIAIWMVAFSLIALIPVKYNQTLDPVVYIILGVVAFGVRYLLNQKLHFPKMGRTTQSK
;
A
#
# COMPACT_ATOMS: atom_id res chain seq x y z
N MET A 1 6.41 3.96 -68.48
CA MET A 1 5.62 3.68 -67.28
C MET A 1 4.20 3.39 -67.73
N LYS A 2 3.67 2.19 -67.47
CA LYS A 2 2.29 1.84 -67.85
C LYS A 2 1.35 2.42 -66.79
N GLU A 3 0.48 3.34 -67.18
CA GLU A 3 -0.54 3.91 -66.30
C GLU A 3 -1.55 2.80 -65.95
N GLU A 4 -1.53 2.34 -64.70
CA GLU A 4 -2.58 1.44 -64.20
C GLU A 4 -3.93 2.13 -64.34
N THR A 5 -4.86 1.45 -65.00
CA THR A 5 -6.19 1.99 -65.28
C THR A 5 -6.96 2.20 -63.97
N VAL A 6 -7.83 3.21 -63.93
CA VAL A 6 -8.63 3.55 -62.73
C VAL A 6 -9.39 2.32 -62.18
N ARG A 7 -9.80 1.41 -63.08
CA ARG A 7 -10.47 0.16 -62.75
C ARG A 7 -9.57 -0.81 -61.98
N GLU A 8 -8.32 -0.99 -62.39
CA GLU A 8 -7.36 -1.86 -61.70
C GLU A 8 -7.00 -1.33 -60.31
N LYS A 9 -6.93 0.00 -60.14
CA LYS A 9 -6.73 0.64 -58.83
C LYS A 9 -7.92 0.40 -57.90
N ASN A 10 -9.15 0.52 -58.42
CA ASN A 10 -10.36 0.28 -57.66
C ASN A 10 -10.53 -1.21 -57.29
N GLU A 11 -10.18 -2.13 -58.19
CA GLU A 11 -10.18 -3.57 -57.91
C GLU A 11 -9.11 -3.98 -56.89
N LYS A 12 -7.91 -3.38 -56.94
CA LYS A 12 -6.87 -3.59 -55.91
C LYS A 12 -7.29 -3.02 -54.55
N ALA A 13 -7.95 -1.85 -54.52
CA ALA A 13 -8.46 -1.26 -53.30
C ALA A 13 -9.60 -2.11 -52.69
N ALA A 14 -10.53 -2.60 -53.52
CA ALA A 14 -11.59 -3.49 -53.11
C ALA A 14 -11.06 -4.84 -52.59
N LYS A 15 -10.05 -5.43 -53.25
CA LYS A 15 -9.38 -6.65 -52.76
C LYS A 15 -8.63 -6.41 -51.46
N LYS A 16 -7.97 -5.27 -51.28
CA LYS A 16 -7.33 -4.90 -50.01
C LYS A 16 -8.35 -4.66 -48.89
N GLN A 17 -9.52 -4.10 -49.20
CA GLN A 17 -10.61 -3.92 -48.24
C GLN A 17 -11.27 -5.25 -47.87
N ALA A 18 -11.51 -6.12 -48.84
CA ALA A 18 -12.00 -7.48 -48.62
C ALA A 18 -11.01 -8.30 -47.80
N GLN A 19 -9.71 -8.25 -48.10
CA GLN A 19 -8.66 -8.90 -47.30
C GLN A 19 -8.56 -8.31 -45.89
N HIS A 20 -8.72 -6.99 -45.70
CA HIS A 20 -8.77 -6.39 -44.36
C HIS A 20 -10.04 -6.78 -43.59
N GLN A 21 -11.17 -6.96 -44.27
CA GLN A 21 -12.42 -7.44 -43.65
C GLN A 21 -12.30 -8.92 -43.28
N GLU A 22 -11.75 -9.76 -44.14
CA GLU A 22 -11.54 -11.19 -43.91
C GLU A 22 -10.48 -11.43 -42.81
N HIS A 23 -9.37 -10.67 -42.81
CA HIS A 23 -8.41 -10.71 -41.70
C HIS A 23 -8.95 -10.08 -40.40
N ALA A 24 -9.97 -9.22 -40.46
CA ALA A 24 -10.64 -8.71 -39.27
C ALA A 24 -11.70 -9.69 -38.72
N GLU A 25 -12.25 -10.57 -39.56
CA GLU A 25 -13.24 -11.58 -39.22
C GLU A 25 -12.60 -12.91 -38.75
N VAL A 26 -11.40 -13.26 -39.25
CA VAL A 26 -10.68 -14.51 -38.91
C VAL A 26 -9.84 -14.43 -37.62
N THR A 27 -9.71 -13.26 -36.98
CA THR A 27 -9.22 -13.20 -35.59
C THR A 27 -10.34 -13.51 -34.60
N VAL A 28 -10.93 -14.70 -34.69
CA VAL A 28 -11.65 -15.30 -33.55
C VAL A 28 -10.56 -15.74 -32.58
N ARG A 29 -10.18 -14.83 -31.68
CA ARG A 29 -9.28 -15.08 -30.59
C ARG A 29 -10.12 -15.74 -29.50
N ASP A 30 -10.11 -17.07 -29.42
CA ASP A 30 -10.65 -17.81 -28.27
C ASP A 30 -9.77 -17.53 -27.04
N GLY A 31 -9.87 -16.33 -26.48
CA GLY A 31 -9.10 -15.82 -25.36
C GLY A 31 -9.97 -15.47 -24.15
N GLU A 32 -9.33 -15.17 -23.01
CA GLU A 32 -9.92 -14.90 -21.68
C GLU A 32 -11.08 -13.87 -21.64
N PHE A 33 -11.31 -13.10 -22.70
CA PHE A 33 -12.35 -12.07 -22.80
C PHE A 33 -13.35 -12.29 -23.96
N ALA A 34 -13.63 -13.56 -24.28
CA ALA A 34 -14.55 -13.95 -25.34
C ALA A 34 -15.94 -13.27 -25.22
N GLY A 35 -16.52 -12.89 -26.35
CA GLY A 35 -17.86 -12.26 -26.40
C GLY A 35 -17.87 -10.74 -26.26
N LEU A 36 -16.71 -10.09 -26.04
CA LEU A 36 -16.56 -8.65 -26.22
C LEU A 36 -16.39 -8.28 -27.70
N THR A 37 -16.81 -7.06 -28.07
CA THR A 37 -16.41 -6.49 -29.36
C THR A 37 -14.89 -6.31 -29.43
N LYS A 38 -14.32 -6.36 -30.64
CA LYS A 38 -12.87 -6.20 -30.89
C LYS A 38 -12.25 -5.01 -30.14
N ARG A 39 -12.92 -3.85 -30.15
CA ARG A 39 -12.43 -2.62 -29.47
C ARG A 39 -12.40 -2.75 -27.95
N ASN A 40 -13.31 -3.52 -27.37
CA ASN A 40 -13.39 -3.74 -25.93
C ASN A 40 -12.43 -4.86 -25.50
N GLU A 41 -12.26 -5.89 -26.32
CA GLU A 41 -11.27 -6.95 -26.11
C GLU A 41 -9.83 -6.39 -26.13
N ASP A 42 -9.51 -5.53 -27.11
CA ASP A 42 -8.22 -4.85 -27.19
C ASP A 42 -7.95 -4.02 -25.92
N PHE A 43 -8.97 -3.32 -25.42
CA PHE A 43 -8.88 -2.59 -24.16
C PHE A 43 -8.57 -3.50 -22.97
N MET A 44 -9.25 -4.64 -22.85
CA MET A 44 -9.02 -5.60 -21.76
C MET A 44 -7.62 -6.21 -21.81
N PHE A 45 -7.12 -6.52 -23.01
CA PHE A 45 -5.76 -7.03 -23.18
C PHE A 45 -4.71 -5.99 -22.74
N HIS A 46 -4.88 -4.74 -23.16
CA HIS A 46 -4.00 -3.66 -22.72
C HIS A 46 -4.12 -3.37 -21.22
N LEU A 47 -5.31 -3.44 -20.65
CA LEU A 47 -5.51 -3.27 -19.21
C LEU A 47 -4.77 -4.35 -18.41
N ASN A 48 -4.93 -5.62 -18.80
CA ASN A 48 -4.23 -6.76 -18.21
C ASN A 48 -2.71 -6.54 -18.22
N LYS A 49 -2.16 -6.16 -19.39
CA LYS A 49 -0.74 -5.87 -19.57
C LYS A 49 -0.26 -4.69 -18.73
N ASN A 50 -1.01 -3.59 -18.66
CA ASN A 50 -0.65 -2.44 -17.83
C ASN A 50 -0.59 -2.85 -16.36
N LEU A 51 -1.59 -3.58 -15.85
CA LEU A 51 -1.60 -4.05 -14.45
C LEU A 51 -0.42 -4.97 -14.13
N ASP A 52 0.04 -5.78 -15.08
CA ASP A 52 1.28 -6.57 -14.95
C ASP A 52 2.54 -5.71 -14.91
N GLU A 53 2.66 -4.72 -15.80
CA GLU A 53 3.79 -3.79 -15.83
C GLU A 53 3.94 -3.01 -14.51
N TYR A 54 2.81 -2.73 -13.84
CA TYR A 54 2.79 -2.07 -12.52
C TYR A 54 2.93 -3.04 -11.33
N ASN A 55 3.15 -4.34 -11.57
CA ASN A 55 3.28 -5.38 -10.55
C ASN A 55 2.10 -5.36 -9.55
N TYR A 56 0.89 -5.21 -10.09
CA TYR A 56 -0.33 -5.15 -9.30
C TYR A 56 -0.62 -6.50 -8.63
N ASP A 57 -1.36 -6.44 -7.51
CA ASP A 57 -1.71 -7.63 -6.73
C ASP A 57 -2.53 -8.62 -7.57
N LEU A 58 -2.06 -9.88 -7.66
CA LEU A 58 -2.63 -10.91 -8.55
C LEU A 58 -4.10 -11.22 -8.24
N GLU A 59 -4.48 -11.37 -6.97
CA GLU A 59 -5.86 -11.69 -6.59
C GLU A 59 -6.80 -10.52 -6.95
N LYS A 60 -6.37 -9.29 -6.68
CA LYS A 60 -7.14 -8.08 -7.03
C LYS A 60 -7.17 -7.80 -8.51
N LYS A 61 -6.15 -8.23 -9.25
CA LYS A 61 -6.06 -8.09 -10.70
C LYS A 61 -7.20 -8.85 -11.35
N GLU A 62 -7.40 -10.11 -10.96
CA GLU A 62 -8.49 -10.95 -11.48
C GLU A 62 -9.86 -10.37 -11.17
N GLU A 63 -10.08 -9.87 -9.95
CA GLU A 63 -11.34 -9.20 -9.57
C GLU A 63 -11.64 -7.99 -10.48
N VAL A 64 -10.66 -7.09 -10.64
CA VAL A 64 -10.82 -5.88 -11.47
C VAL A 64 -11.04 -6.22 -12.94
N LEU A 65 -10.32 -7.21 -13.47
CA LEU A 65 -10.49 -7.65 -14.85
C LEU A 65 -11.86 -8.28 -15.08
N ASN A 66 -12.36 -9.10 -14.14
CA ASN A 66 -13.68 -9.72 -14.24
C ASN A 66 -14.81 -8.68 -14.14
N ASP A 67 -14.71 -7.73 -13.22
CA ASP A 67 -15.69 -6.64 -13.07
C ASP A 67 -15.75 -5.78 -14.33
N THR A 68 -14.58 -5.37 -14.85
CA THR A 68 -14.48 -4.57 -16.07
C THR A 68 -15.03 -5.36 -17.27
N TYR A 69 -14.73 -6.66 -17.37
CA TYR A 69 -15.26 -7.53 -18.42
C TYR A 69 -16.79 -7.62 -18.39
N ARG A 70 -17.39 -7.84 -17.22
CA ARG A 70 -18.85 -7.93 -17.06
C ARG A 70 -19.56 -6.63 -17.42
N GLU A 71 -19.01 -5.49 -17.00
CA GLU A 71 -19.58 -4.19 -17.33
C GLU A 71 -19.49 -3.91 -18.83
N LEU A 72 -18.36 -4.23 -19.47
CA LEU A 72 -18.22 -4.09 -20.91
C LEU A 72 -19.17 -5.00 -21.70
N LEU A 73 -19.39 -6.24 -21.23
CA LEU A 73 -20.36 -7.16 -21.84
C LEU A 73 -21.80 -6.63 -21.78
N ASP A 74 -22.17 -5.95 -20.70
CA ASP A 74 -23.49 -5.32 -20.56
C ASP A 74 -23.61 -4.08 -21.46
N LYS A 75 -22.65 -3.15 -21.34
CA LYS A 75 -22.70 -1.84 -22.00
C LYS A 75 -22.48 -1.92 -23.51
N GLN A 76 -21.76 -2.92 -24.01
CA GLN A 76 -21.55 -3.06 -25.46
C GLN A 76 -22.86 -3.31 -26.23
N LYS A 77 -23.90 -3.87 -25.59
CA LYS A 77 -25.23 -4.05 -26.20
C LYS A 77 -25.86 -2.70 -26.59
N SER A 78 -25.45 -1.62 -25.92
CA SER A 78 -25.85 -0.24 -26.21
C SER A 78 -24.86 0.52 -27.11
N GLY A 79 -23.87 -0.18 -27.69
CA GLY A 79 -22.86 0.42 -28.57
C GLY A 79 -21.80 1.26 -27.84
N VAL A 80 -21.72 1.17 -26.51
CA VAL A 80 -20.71 1.88 -25.71
C VAL A 80 -19.40 1.10 -25.72
N THR A 81 -18.30 1.78 -26.07
CA THR A 81 -16.95 1.22 -26.06
C THR A 81 -16.24 1.48 -24.74
N ALA A 82 -15.25 0.65 -24.41
CA ALA A 82 -14.42 0.81 -23.22
C ALA A 82 -13.76 2.19 -23.12
N ALA A 83 -13.25 2.71 -24.24
CA ALA A 83 -12.65 4.04 -24.29
C ALA A 83 -13.64 5.17 -23.94
N LYS A 84 -14.94 5.00 -24.26
CA LYS A 84 -15.98 5.96 -23.87
C LYS A 84 -16.39 5.82 -22.41
N LEU A 85 -16.34 4.59 -21.87
CA LEU A 85 -16.75 4.30 -20.50
C LEU A 85 -15.67 4.66 -19.47
N TYR A 86 -14.41 4.35 -19.78
CA TYR A 86 -13.29 4.44 -18.86
C TYR A 86 -12.22 5.46 -19.26
N GLY A 87 -12.27 6.00 -20.49
CA GLY A 87 -11.20 6.81 -21.04
C GLY A 87 -10.03 5.96 -21.57
N PRO A 88 -8.84 6.55 -21.74
CA PRO A 88 -7.63 5.82 -22.12
C PRO A 88 -7.32 4.68 -21.14
N VAL A 89 -6.88 3.54 -21.67
CA VAL A 89 -6.56 2.36 -20.85
C VAL A 89 -5.46 2.62 -19.82
N THR A 90 -4.50 3.47 -20.15
CA THR A 90 -3.43 3.90 -19.24
C THR A 90 -3.98 4.72 -18.07
N GLU A 91 -4.87 5.68 -18.34
CA GLU A 91 -5.53 6.46 -17.29
C GLU A 91 -6.42 5.59 -16.41
N TYR A 92 -7.13 4.62 -16.99
CA TYR A 92 -7.96 3.69 -16.24
C TYR A 92 -7.12 2.75 -15.37
N ALA A 93 -6.03 2.20 -15.91
CA ALA A 93 -5.06 1.39 -15.15
C ALA A 93 -4.45 2.21 -14.00
N GLU A 94 -4.02 3.44 -14.27
CA GLU A 94 -3.57 4.37 -13.22
C GLU A 94 -4.65 4.64 -12.18
N LYS A 95 -5.92 4.80 -12.59
CA LYS A 95 -7.04 5.02 -11.68
C LYS A 95 -7.33 3.80 -10.82
N ILE A 96 -7.18 2.58 -11.34
CA ILE A 96 -7.28 1.34 -10.56
C ILE A 96 -6.15 1.27 -9.53
N ILE A 97 -4.93 1.59 -9.95
CA ILE A 97 -3.75 1.58 -9.07
C ILE A 97 -3.88 2.65 -7.97
N LYS A 98 -4.19 3.90 -8.37
CA LYS A 98 -4.48 5.02 -7.46
C LYS A 98 -5.70 4.72 -6.58
N GLY A 99 -6.73 4.09 -7.14
CA GLY A 99 -7.96 3.67 -6.48
C GLY A 99 -7.76 2.57 -5.44
N ASN A 100 -6.85 1.61 -5.64
CA ASN A 100 -6.43 0.64 -4.61
C ASN A 100 -5.66 1.35 -3.48
N ASN A 101 -4.89 2.40 -3.81
CA ASN A 101 -4.29 3.27 -2.79
C ASN A 101 -5.37 4.10 -2.06
N GLN A 102 -6.43 4.54 -2.73
CA GLN A 102 -7.55 5.28 -2.11
C GLN A 102 -8.58 4.40 -1.37
N LYS A 103 -8.78 3.13 -1.75
CA LYS A 103 -9.58 2.17 -0.96
C LYS A 103 -8.86 1.80 0.35
N LYS A 104 -7.52 1.91 0.39
CA LYS A 104 -6.77 2.00 1.67
C LYS A 104 -7.03 3.32 2.43
N GLU A 105 -7.41 4.39 1.74
CA GLU A 105 -7.79 5.71 2.29
C GLU A 105 -9.26 5.83 2.73
N ALA A 106 -10.12 4.83 2.48
CA ALA A 106 -11.46 4.77 3.10
C ALA A 106 -11.42 4.43 4.61
N ARG A 107 -10.23 4.47 5.23
CA ARG A 107 -10.07 4.45 6.69
C ARG A 107 -10.19 5.88 7.20
N SER A 108 -11.06 6.09 8.18
CA SER A 108 -11.04 7.32 8.98
C SER A 108 -9.61 7.65 9.42
N THR A 109 -9.26 8.93 9.47
CA THR A 109 -7.94 9.39 9.95
C THR A 109 -7.60 8.78 11.32
N SER A 110 -8.61 8.54 12.16
CA SER A 110 -8.45 7.84 13.44
C SER A 110 -7.99 6.39 13.27
N ASN A 111 -8.56 5.65 12.32
CA ASN A 111 -8.14 4.26 12.04
C ASN A 111 -6.71 4.20 11.49
N ILE A 112 -6.31 5.17 10.65
CA ILE A 112 -4.94 5.23 10.12
C ILE A 112 -3.94 5.48 11.26
N PHE A 113 -4.26 6.40 12.17
CA PHE A 113 -3.43 6.71 13.34
C PHE A 113 -3.22 5.46 14.21
N TRP A 114 -4.27 4.74 14.59
CA TRP A 114 -4.15 3.59 15.48
C TRP A 114 -3.42 2.40 14.83
N LEU A 115 -3.61 2.18 13.53
CA LEU A 115 -2.85 1.16 12.79
C LEU A 115 -1.35 1.50 12.76
N MET A 116 -1.02 2.78 12.61
CA MET A 116 0.36 3.25 12.63
C MET A 116 0.97 3.15 14.04
N ALA A 117 0.21 3.52 15.07
CA ALA A 117 0.64 3.39 16.44
C ALA A 117 0.92 1.93 16.82
N LEU A 118 0.06 1.01 16.35
CA LEU A 118 0.22 -0.42 16.55
C LEU A 118 1.46 -0.97 15.82
N ASP A 119 1.66 -0.63 14.55
CA ASP A 119 2.83 -1.10 13.79
C ASP A 119 4.13 -0.58 14.38
N ASN A 120 4.21 0.73 14.64
CA ASN A 120 5.38 1.37 15.27
C ASN A 120 5.63 0.79 16.67
N GLY A 121 4.59 0.58 17.47
CA GLY A 121 4.70 0.00 18.80
C GLY A 121 5.22 -1.44 18.78
N LEU A 122 4.74 -2.27 17.84
CA LEU A 122 5.22 -3.64 17.65
C LEU A 122 6.68 -3.66 17.20
N ILE A 123 7.09 -2.79 16.26
CA ILE A 123 8.49 -2.68 15.84
C ILE A 123 9.38 -2.27 17.03
N MET A 124 8.99 -1.24 17.78
CA MET A 124 9.76 -0.79 18.94
C MET A 124 9.84 -1.85 20.03
N PHE A 125 8.77 -2.62 20.25
CA PHE A 125 8.77 -3.77 21.16
C PHE A 125 9.76 -4.84 20.72
N ILE A 126 9.73 -5.26 19.45
CA ILE A 126 10.67 -6.23 18.90
C ILE A 126 12.11 -5.73 19.06
N MET A 127 12.38 -4.47 18.71
CA MET A 127 13.71 -3.87 18.85
C MET A 127 14.20 -3.85 20.29
N PHE A 128 13.36 -3.48 21.26
CA PHE A 128 13.75 -3.51 22.67
C PHE A 128 13.93 -4.92 23.21
N CYS A 129 13.09 -5.88 22.81
CA CYS A 129 13.30 -7.28 23.17
C CYS A 129 14.65 -7.80 22.67
N LEU A 130 15.02 -7.50 21.41
CA LEU A 130 16.32 -7.85 20.86
C LEU A 130 17.45 -7.15 21.62
N MET A 131 17.31 -5.85 21.91
CA MET A 131 18.29 -5.09 22.69
C MET A 131 18.49 -5.68 24.10
N TYR A 132 17.41 -5.97 24.82
CA TYR A 132 17.46 -6.53 26.19
C TYR A 132 18.05 -7.95 26.19
N ALA A 133 17.71 -8.77 25.20
CA ALA A 133 18.32 -10.08 25.03
C ALA A 133 19.84 -9.95 24.80
N LEU A 134 20.25 -9.12 23.83
CA LEU A 134 21.67 -8.91 23.52
C LEU A 134 22.43 -8.40 24.74
N VAL A 135 21.95 -7.33 25.39
CA VAL A 135 22.59 -6.79 26.59
C VAL A 135 22.66 -7.85 27.69
N GLY A 136 21.58 -8.59 27.95
CA GLY A 136 21.58 -9.61 29.01
C GLY A 136 22.49 -10.82 28.75
N PHE A 137 22.84 -11.11 27.50
CA PHE A 137 23.84 -12.14 27.17
C PHE A 137 25.29 -11.64 27.25
N PHE A 138 25.54 -10.36 26.97
CA PHE A 138 26.89 -9.78 26.98
C PHE A 138 27.26 -9.06 28.27
N ASP A 139 26.26 -8.62 29.05
CA ASP A 139 26.41 -7.95 30.33
C ASP A 139 25.50 -8.62 31.36
N HIS A 140 26.11 -9.33 32.31
CA HIS A 140 25.39 -10.00 33.39
C HIS A 140 25.01 -9.06 34.54
N SER A 141 25.33 -7.76 34.45
CA SER A 141 24.94 -6.78 35.47
C SER A 141 23.44 -6.46 35.35
N LYS A 142 22.72 -6.55 36.47
CA LYS A 142 21.28 -6.21 36.53
C LYS A 142 20.99 -4.72 36.32
N ASN A 143 22.03 -3.88 36.23
CA ASN A 143 21.94 -2.44 36.04
C ASN A 143 22.13 -2.01 34.58
N ALA A 144 22.45 -2.93 33.67
CA ALA A 144 22.71 -2.61 32.26
C ALA A 144 21.47 -2.09 31.51
N VAL A 145 20.27 -2.35 32.03
CA VAL A 145 18.99 -1.92 31.45
C VAL A 145 18.16 -1.14 32.47
N ASN A 146 17.72 0.05 32.07
CA ASN A 146 16.91 0.96 32.88
C ASN A 146 15.43 0.53 32.90
N GLY A 147 15.13 -0.52 33.67
CA GLY A 147 13.76 -0.99 33.92
C GLY A 147 13.50 -2.43 33.50
N GLY A 148 12.40 -2.99 33.98
CA GLY A 148 11.97 -4.36 33.68
C GLY A 148 11.06 -4.47 32.45
N TRP A 149 10.41 -5.62 32.32
CA TRP A 149 9.53 -5.91 31.18
C TRP A 149 8.33 -4.96 31.06
N ILE A 150 7.85 -4.38 32.17
CA ILE A 150 6.74 -3.41 32.15
C ILE A 150 7.22 -2.09 31.58
N THR A 151 8.41 -1.63 31.97
CA THR A 151 9.03 -0.44 31.37
C THR A 151 9.22 -0.63 29.88
N LEU A 152 9.73 -1.80 29.47
CA LEU A 152 9.93 -2.14 28.07
C LEU A 152 8.61 -2.03 27.29
N LEU A 153 7.56 -2.72 27.76
CA LEU A 153 6.25 -2.72 27.11
C LEU A 153 5.64 -1.31 27.06
N GLY A 154 5.66 -0.58 28.17
CA GLY A 154 5.13 0.78 28.25
C GLY A 154 5.86 1.71 27.29
N THR A 155 7.19 1.64 27.26
CA THR A 155 8.02 2.46 26.35
C THR A 155 7.73 2.16 24.90
N SER A 156 7.54 0.89 24.52
CA SER A 156 7.16 0.51 23.16
C SER A 156 5.81 1.09 22.75
N VAL A 157 4.81 1.04 23.63
CA VAL A 157 3.48 1.60 23.36
C VAL A 157 3.56 3.12 23.20
N ILE A 158 4.25 3.80 24.13
CA ILE A 158 4.43 5.26 24.09
C ILE A 158 5.18 5.67 22.82
N ALA A 159 6.25 4.97 22.45
CA ALA A 159 7.00 5.23 21.23
C ALA A 159 6.14 4.99 19.98
N GLY A 160 5.34 3.93 19.95
CA GLY A 160 4.42 3.64 18.86
C GLY A 160 3.41 4.76 18.62
N VAL A 161 2.71 5.15 19.69
CA VAL A 161 1.73 6.25 19.67
C VAL A 161 2.39 7.59 19.35
N GLY A 162 3.55 7.88 19.96
CA GLY A 162 4.27 9.13 19.76
C GLY A 162 4.78 9.30 18.33
N LEU A 163 5.34 8.25 17.73
CA LEU A 163 5.73 8.26 16.32
C LEU A 163 4.52 8.42 15.40
N ALA A 164 3.42 7.72 15.67
CA ALA A 164 2.19 7.89 14.89
C ALA A 164 1.64 9.32 14.98
N PHE A 165 1.65 9.91 16.16
CA PHE A 165 1.24 11.30 16.37
C PHE A 165 2.16 12.27 15.62
N PHE A 166 3.47 12.08 15.74
CA PHE A 166 4.46 12.88 15.02
C PHE A 166 4.20 12.83 13.51
N TYR A 167 4.04 11.64 12.93
CA TYR A 167 3.82 11.49 11.50
C TYR A 167 2.50 12.12 11.02
N VAL A 168 1.41 11.94 11.76
CA VAL A 168 0.11 12.55 11.41
C VAL A 168 0.17 14.08 11.52
N MET A 169 0.86 14.61 12.52
CA MET A 169 0.97 16.04 12.75
C MET A 169 1.95 16.72 11.78
N MET A 170 2.93 15.98 11.27
CA MET A 170 3.94 16.45 10.33
C MET A 170 3.60 16.15 8.87
N ASP A 171 2.44 15.55 8.59
CA ASP A 171 2.01 15.22 7.23
C ASP A 171 1.97 16.48 6.35
N PRO A 172 2.86 16.58 5.33
CA PRO A 172 2.97 17.76 4.49
C PRO A 172 1.72 17.98 3.62
N ASN A 173 0.91 16.93 3.37
CA ASN A 173 -0.33 17.03 2.60
C ASN A 173 -1.45 17.68 3.41
N LYS A 174 -1.36 17.69 4.74
CA LYS A 174 -2.32 18.35 5.64
C LYS A 174 -1.97 19.80 5.94
N SER A 175 -0.72 20.24 5.72
CA SER A 175 -0.30 21.63 5.94
C SER A 175 -0.05 22.36 4.61
N LYS A 176 -1.04 23.12 4.13
CA LYS A 176 -0.89 24.03 2.97
C LYS A 176 0.07 25.21 3.22
N GLU A 177 0.45 25.44 4.47
CA GLU A 177 1.24 26.59 4.89
C GLU A 177 2.71 26.18 5.10
N SER A 178 3.60 26.61 4.20
CA SER A 178 5.03 26.25 4.22
C SER A 178 5.88 27.08 5.17
N LYS A 179 5.36 28.18 5.75
CA LYS A 179 6.17 29.17 6.47
C LYS A 179 6.59 28.78 7.90
N HIS A 180 5.90 27.85 8.56
CA HIS A 180 6.15 27.51 9.97
C HIS A 180 6.38 26.01 10.25
N LYS A 181 6.75 25.22 9.23
CA LYS A 181 6.92 23.76 9.36
C LYS A 181 7.94 23.35 10.43
N VAL A 182 9.06 24.06 10.52
CA VAL A 182 10.11 23.79 11.52
C VAL A 182 9.63 24.12 12.94
N THR A 183 9.02 25.29 13.14
CA THR A 183 8.50 25.71 14.46
C THR A 183 7.40 24.77 14.94
N ARG A 184 6.47 24.38 14.07
CA ARG A 184 5.45 23.36 14.38
C ARG A 184 6.11 22.04 14.80
N GLY A 185 7.15 21.61 14.09
CA GLY A 185 7.88 20.41 14.42
C GLY A 185 8.58 20.43 15.78
N ILE A 186 9.13 21.59 16.16
CA ILE A 186 9.71 21.80 17.48
C ILE A 186 8.63 21.70 18.56
N ILE A 187 7.48 22.37 18.38
CA ILE A 187 6.38 22.34 19.35
C ILE A 187 5.86 20.91 19.54
N VAL A 188 5.59 20.19 18.45
CA VAL A 188 5.10 18.81 18.49
C VAL A 188 6.10 17.88 19.18
N THR A 189 7.39 18.05 18.90
CA THR A 189 8.44 17.28 19.58
C THR A 189 8.48 17.59 21.08
N LEU A 190 8.35 18.86 21.48
CA LEU A 190 8.31 19.25 22.90
C LEU A 190 7.10 18.65 23.63
N GLU A 191 5.92 18.67 23.00
CA GLU A 191 4.71 18.03 23.53
C GLU A 191 4.93 16.52 23.72
N LEU A 192 5.52 15.84 22.74
CA LEU A 192 5.84 14.42 22.83
C LEU A 192 6.83 14.12 23.95
N ILE A 193 7.87 14.94 24.12
CA ILE A 193 8.82 14.81 25.24
C ILE A 193 8.10 15.00 26.58
N ALA A 194 7.22 15.99 26.70
CA ALA A 194 6.46 16.21 27.93
C ALA A 194 5.56 15.01 28.28
N ILE A 195 4.82 14.48 27.29
CA ILE A 195 4.00 13.28 27.46
C ILE A 195 4.87 12.08 27.85
N TRP A 196 6.03 11.93 27.21
CA TRP A 196 6.99 10.86 27.50
C TRP A 196 7.51 10.94 28.94
N MET A 197 7.86 12.13 29.43
CA MET A 197 8.31 12.34 30.82
C MET A 197 7.22 11.99 31.83
N VAL A 198 5.97 12.38 31.58
CA VAL A 198 4.83 12.02 32.45
C VAL A 198 4.63 10.51 32.45
N ALA A 199 4.62 9.88 31.28
CA ALA A 199 4.41 8.44 31.17
C ALA A 199 5.53 7.63 31.85
N PHE A 200 6.79 8.04 31.70
CA PHE A 200 7.91 7.41 32.40
C PHE A 200 7.85 7.62 33.92
N SER A 201 7.41 8.79 34.37
CA SER A 201 7.19 9.05 35.79
C SER A 201 6.12 8.12 36.37
N LEU A 202 5.04 7.86 35.64
CA LEU A 202 4.01 6.89 36.04
C LEU A 202 4.55 5.46 36.09
N ILE A 203 5.37 5.05 35.11
CA ILE A 203 6.02 3.74 35.12
C ILE A 203 6.99 3.61 36.31
N ALA A 204 7.68 4.68 36.69
CA ALA A 204 8.59 4.69 37.84
C ALA A 204 7.88 4.48 39.18
N LEU A 205 6.57 4.75 39.27
CA LEU A 205 5.76 4.46 40.46
C LEU A 205 5.49 2.95 40.62
N ILE A 206 5.71 2.15 39.57
CA ILE A 206 5.47 0.71 39.61
C ILE A 206 6.55 0.06 40.47
N PRO A 207 6.19 -0.67 41.55
CA PRO A 207 7.16 -1.31 42.41
C PRO A 207 8.08 -2.27 41.64
N VAL A 208 9.38 -2.23 41.96
CA VAL A 208 10.42 -3.04 41.29
C VAL A 208 10.08 -4.54 41.31
N LYS A 209 9.35 -5.02 42.33
CA LYS A 209 8.88 -6.41 42.42
C LYS A 209 8.06 -6.86 41.19
N TYR A 210 7.26 -5.96 40.61
CA TYR A 210 6.43 -6.29 39.44
C TYR A 210 7.16 -6.00 38.13
N ASN A 211 8.07 -5.04 38.15
CA ASN A 211 8.82 -4.60 36.98
C ASN A 211 10.28 -5.09 37.01
N GLN A 212 10.44 -6.40 37.10
CA GLN A 212 11.76 -7.04 37.09
C GLN A 212 12.24 -7.29 35.65
N THR A 213 13.56 -7.39 35.49
CA THR A 213 14.14 -7.89 34.25
C THR A 213 13.86 -9.37 34.12
N LEU A 214 13.56 -9.82 32.90
CA LEU A 214 13.34 -11.23 32.58
C LEU A 214 14.64 -11.86 32.10
N ASP A 215 14.64 -13.19 32.00
CA ASP A 215 15.75 -13.92 31.39
C ASP A 215 15.92 -13.50 29.91
N PRO A 216 17.16 -13.34 29.40
CA PRO A 216 17.43 -12.99 28.01
C PRO A 216 16.71 -13.88 26.98
N VAL A 217 16.56 -15.18 27.27
CA VAL A 217 15.84 -16.13 26.41
C VAL A 217 14.35 -15.77 26.32
N VAL A 218 13.75 -15.29 27.41
CA VAL A 218 12.35 -14.86 27.43
C VAL A 218 12.16 -13.65 26.52
N TYR A 219 13.09 -12.70 26.51
CA TYR A 219 13.03 -11.56 25.60
C TYR A 219 13.15 -11.98 24.13
N ILE A 220 13.96 -12.98 23.79
CA ILE A 220 14.00 -13.55 22.43
C ILE A 220 12.63 -14.11 22.04
N ILE A 221 12.02 -14.93 22.90
CA ILE A 221 10.71 -15.53 22.64
C ILE A 221 9.66 -14.43 22.42
N LEU A 222 9.62 -13.42 23.28
CA LEU A 222 8.71 -12.28 23.14
C LEU A 222 8.92 -11.53 21.82
N GLY A 223 10.17 -11.31 21.41
CA GLY A 223 10.50 -10.67 20.14
C GLY A 223 10.01 -11.48 18.92
N VAL A 224 10.24 -12.80 18.93
CA VAL A 224 9.77 -13.70 17.85
C VAL A 224 8.25 -13.75 17.79
N VAL A 225 7.58 -13.87 18.94
CA VAL A 225 6.11 -13.85 19.03
C VAL A 225 5.56 -12.53 18.52
N ALA A 226 6.12 -11.39 18.96
CA ALA A 226 5.69 -10.08 18.51
C ALA A 226 5.91 -9.88 17.00
N PHE A 227 7.02 -10.39 16.45
CA PHE A 227 7.25 -10.39 15.01
C PHE A 227 6.19 -11.20 14.27
N GLY A 228 5.86 -12.40 14.76
CA GLY A 228 4.79 -13.24 14.21
C GLY A 228 3.42 -12.55 14.26
N VAL A 229 3.07 -11.97 15.41
CA VAL A 229 1.83 -11.18 15.58
C VAL A 229 1.81 -10.02 14.59
N ARG A 230 2.91 -9.27 14.48
CA ARG A 230 3.03 -8.16 13.53
C ARG A 230 2.86 -8.62 12.09
N TYR A 231 3.48 -9.73 11.72
CA TYR A 231 3.36 -10.32 10.38
C TYR A 231 1.90 -10.67 10.05
N LEU A 232 1.22 -11.38 10.95
CA LEU A 232 -0.19 -11.75 10.79
C LEU A 232 -1.12 -10.53 10.75
N LEU A 233 -0.90 -9.56 11.63
CA LEU A 233 -1.66 -8.30 11.64
C LEU A 233 -1.42 -7.50 10.37
N ASN A 234 -0.20 -7.49 9.83
CA ASN A 234 0.08 -6.80 8.58
C ASN A 234 -0.63 -7.47 7.39
N GLN A 235 -0.75 -8.80 7.37
CA GLN A 235 -1.53 -9.49 6.34
C GLN A 235 -3.03 -9.13 6.42
N LYS A 236 -3.61 -9.06 7.62
CA LYS A 236 -5.04 -8.76 7.80
C LYS A 236 -5.35 -7.27 7.64
N LEU A 237 -4.61 -6.43 8.36
CA LEU A 237 -4.89 -5.00 8.50
C LEU A 237 -4.19 -4.15 7.44
N HIS A 238 -3.18 -4.68 6.74
CA HIS A 238 -2.38 -3.95 5.75
C HIS A 238 -1.89 -2.61 6.32
N PHE A 239 -0.82 -2.66 7.14
CA PHE A 239 -0.33 -1.47 7.80
C PHE A 239 0.03 -0.37 6.78
N PRO A 240 -0.28 0.91 7.09
CA PRO A 240 0.08 2.01 6.21
C PRO A 240 1.59 2.06 5.99
N LYS A 241 2.04 1.91 4.74
CA LYS A 241 3.45 2.10 4.38
C LYS A 241 3.70 3.61 4.21
N MET A 242 4.36 4.26 5.15
CA MET A 242 4.77 5.67 5.01
C MET A 242 6.29 5.80 4.89
N GLY A 243 6.74 6.72 4.03
CA GLY A 243 8.16 6.95 3.70
C GLY A 243 8.54 6.71 2.24
N ARG A 244 7.68 6.13 1.41
CA ARG A 244 7.82 6.18 -0.05
C ARG A 244 6.91 7.27 -0.57
N THR A 245 7.41 8.49 -0.56
CA THR A 245 6.95 9.47 -1.53
C THR A 245 7.15 8.83 -2.91
N THR A 246 6.07 8.48 -3.59
CA THR A 246 6.09 8.38 -5.04
C THR A 246 6.36 9.78 -5.57
N GLN A 247 7.64 10.16 -5.54
CA GLN A 247 8.19 11.23 -6.37
C GLN A 247 8.12 10.71 -7.81
N SER A 248 6.93 10.76 -8.40
CA SER A 248 6.82 10.83 -9.85
C SER A 248 7.06 12.29 -10.19
N LYS A 249 8.29 12.59 -10.63
CA LYS A 249 8.50 13.66 -11.60
C LYS A 249 7.78 13.32 -12.90
#